data_AF-X1SLD1-F1
#
_entry.id   AF-X1SLD1-F1
#
_cell.length_a   1.000
_cell.length_b   1.000
_cell.length_c   1.000
_cell.angle_alpha   90.00
_cell.angle_beta   90.00
_cell.angle_gamma   90.00
#
_symmetry.space_group_name_H-M   'P 1'
#
loop_
_entity.id
_entity.type
_entity.pdbx_description
1 polymer ?
#
loop_
_entity_poly.entity_id
_entity_poly.type
_entity_poly.pdbx_seq_one_letter_code
_entity_poly.pdbx_strand_id
1 'polypeptide(L)'
;MTIVSTYKIHYRLPLRLVTSGIWATLSQPAQAILPVIGVFANKKGIASPGIRIIAKYSGYESKDHAEVSAGLKELEIKGLMKIRKCGRHHIYYLSEIARWHRGTSFFPILKKSMVLNYAWAKFNPSEKALYIVLGLKAKIKAARAIDEDCFAIGEVSDINKYCKWAGISRKSFYRAYAGLTKKIFIAEDFDRKYVYEIFIEKDPF
;
A
#
# COMPACT_ATOMS: atom_id res chain seq x y z
N MET A 1 20.48 -7.38 -23.08
CA MET A 1 20.87 -7.72 -21.69
C MET A 1 19.65 -7.44 -20.84
N THR A 2 18.96 -8.49 -20.36
CA THR A 2 17.69 -8.34 -19.66
C THR A 2 17.99 -8.18 -18.17
N ILE A 3 18.11 -6.94 -17.69
CA ILE A 3 18.13 -6.69 -16.25
C ILE A 3 16.68 -6.85 -15.77
N VAL A 4 16.31 -8.08 -15.46
CA VAL A 4 15.07 -8.38 -14.75
C VAL A 4 15.27 -7.85 -13.34
N SER A 5 14.64 -6.72 -13.00
CA SER A 5 14.73 -6.19 -11.64
C SER A 5 14.35 -7.28 -10.65
N THR A 6 15.28 -7.62 -9.76
CA THR A 6 15.24 -8.75 -8.83
C THR A 6 14.33 -8.50 -7.63
N TYR A 7 13.39 -7.57 -7.76
CA TYR A 7 12.43 -7.26 -6.71
C TYR A 7 11.34 -8.33 -6.66
N LYS A 8 11.42 -9.19 -5.65
CA LYS A 8 10.34 -10.14 -5.35
C LYS A 8 9.12 -9.36 -4.84
N ILE A 9 8.15 -9.11 -5.70
CA ILE A 9 6.84 -8.55 -5.32
C ILE A 9 6.10 -9.61 -4.50
N HIS A 10 5.90 -9.34 -3.21
CA HIS A 10 5.27 -10.29 -2.30
C HIS A 10 3.76 -10.17 -2.31
N TYR A 11 3.26 -8.93 -2.39
CA TYR A 11 1.83 -8.69 -2.53
C TYR A 11 1.57 -7.74 -3.68
N ARG A 12 0.68 -8.19 -4.57
CA ARG A 12 0.14 -7.38 -5.66
C ARG A 12 -1.21 -6.87 -5.16
N LEU A 13 -1.23 -5.66 -4.60
CA LEU A 13 -2.46 -5.06 -4.07
C LEU A 13 -3.37 -4.69 -5.25
N PRO A 14 -4.58 -5.26 -5.38
CA PRO A 14 -5.41 -5.01 -6.55
C PRO A 14 -5.88 -3.55 -6.62
N LEU A 15 -5.52 -2.83 -7.69
CA LEU A 15 -5.93 -1.43 -7.87
C LEU A 15 -7.44 -1.28 -8.09
N ARG A 16 -8.16 -2.39 -8.35
CA ARG A 16 -9.62 -2.40 -8.34
C ARG A 16 -10.23 -1.99 -6.99
N LEU A 17 -9.52 -2.18 -5.87
CA LEU A 17 -9.95 -1.71 -4.55
C LEU A 17 -10.04 -0.18 -4.51
N VAL A 18 -9.17 0.50 -5.27
CA VAL A 18 -9.17 1.96 -5.41
C VAL A 18 -10.27 2.39 -6.36
N THR A 19 -10.36 1.78 -7.55
CA THR A 19 -11.37 2.18 -8.55
C THR A 19 -12.80 1.89 -8.13
N SER A 20 -13.04 0.85 -7.32
CA SER A 20 -14.36 0.55 -6.74
C SER A 20 -14.73 1.48 -5.57
N GLY A 21 -13.80 2.30 -5.08
CA GLY A 21 -13.99 3.17 -3.93
C GLY A 21 -13.87 2.47 -2.58
N ILE A 22 -13.76 1.13 -2.53
CA ILE A 22 -13.64 0.38 -1.28
C ILE A 22 -12.49 0.90 -0.42
N TRP A 23 -11.32 1.12 -1.03
CA TRP A 23 -10.12 1.62 -0.36
C TRP A 23 -10.38 2.94 0.39
N ALA A 24 -11.11 3.87 -0.23
CA ALA A 24 -11.45 5.16 0.37
C ALA A 24 -12.40 5.05 1.57
N THR A 25 -13.16 3.95 1.66
CA THR A 25 -14.12 3.72 2.76
C THR A 25 -13.52 2.99 3.96
N LEU A 26 -12.27 2.52 3.84
CA LEU A 26 -11.58 1.84 4.93
C LEU A 26 -11.11 2.85 5.97
N SER A 27 -11.19 2.49 7.25
CA SER A 27 -10.51 3.25 8.29
C SER A 27 -8.99 3.25 8.07
N GLN A 28 -8.32 4.24 8.66
CA GLN A 28 -6.87 4.37 8.59
C GLN A 28 -6.13 3.11 9.08
N PRO A 29 -6.53 2.47 10.21
CA PRO A 29 -5.98 1.17 10.58
C PRO A 29 -6.18 0.09 9.51
N ALA A 30 -7.38 -0.04 8.94
CA ALA A 30 -7.66 -1.04 7.92
C ALA A 30 -6.82 -0.85 6.64
N GLN A 31 -6.67 0.40 6.18
CA GLN A 31 -5.76 0.75 5.07
C GLN A 31 -4.31 0.38 5.39
N ALA A 32 -3.86 0.60 6.63
CA ALA A 32 -2.49 0.28 7.03
C ALA A 32 -2.25 -1.24 7.17
N ILE A 33 -3.24 -2.01 7.61
CA ILE A 33 -3.12 -3.44 7.92
C ILE A 33 -3.20 -4.31 6.66
N LEU A 34 -4.06 -3.98 5.70
CA LEU A 34 -4.29 -4.83 4.53
C LEU A 34 -3.00 -5.13 3.73
N PRO A 35 -2.14 -4.13 3.39
CA PRO A 35 -0.86 -4.41 2.73
C PRO A 35 0.08 -5.29 3.57
N VAL A 36 0.07 -5.14 4.89
CA VAL A 36 0.89 -5.96 5.81
C VAL A 36 0.43 -7.41 5.78
N ILE A 37 -0.86 -7.69 5.95
CA ILE A 37 -1.40 -9.06 5.81
C ILE A 37 -1.05 -9.63 4.43
N GLY A 38 -1.22 -8.83 3.38
CA GLY A 38 -0.92 -9.18 2.01
C GLY A 38 0.49 -9.73 1.81
N VAL A 39 1.53 -9.08 2.36
CA VAL A 39 2.92 -9.55 2.17
C VAL A 39 3.27 -10.81 2.95
N PHE A 40 2.47 -11.19 3.95
CA PHE A 40 2.60 -12.46 4.65
C PHE A 40 1.73 -13.56 4.03
N ALA A 41 0.86 -13.22 3.08
CA ALA A 41 0.01 -14.20 2.41
C ALA A 41 0.80 -15.07 1.42
N ASN A 42 0.46 -16.36 1.39
CA ASN A 42 0.97 -17.27 0.37
C ASN A 42 0.19 -17.14 -0.96
N LYS A 43 0.51 -17.98 -1.95
CA LYS A 43 -0.17 -17.98 -3.27
C LYS A 43 -1.69 -18.22 -3.20
N LYS A 44 -2.19 -18.85 -2.13
CA LYS A 44 -3.62 -19.09 -1.88
C LYS A 44 -4.30 -17.93 -1.12
N GLY A 45 -3.56 -16.86 -0.81
CA GLY A 45 -4.08 -15.73 -0.02
C GLY A 45 -4.18 -16.00 1.49
N ILE A 46 -3.47 -17.02 1.99
CA ILE A 46 -3.51 -17.40 3.41
C ILE A 46 -2.31 -16.78 4.12
N ALA A 47 -2.54 -16.04 5.20
CA ALA A 47 -1.52 -15.41 6.03
C ALA A 47 -1.73 -15.75 7.52
N SER A 48 -0.67 -15.76 8.31
CA SER A 48 -0.72 -15.99 9.76
C SER A 48 0.22 -15.10 10.60
N PRO A 49 0.44 -13.80 10.29
CA PRO A 49 1.21 -12.94 11.17
C PRO A 49 0.49 -12.74 12.51
N GLY A 50 1.23 -12.77 13.62
CA GLY A 50 0.65 -12.44 14.93
C GLY A 50 0.25 -10.96 15.04
N ILE A 51 -0.67 -10.63 15.96
CA ILE A 51 -1.16 -9.24 16.12
C ILE A 51 -0.04 -8.23 16.38
N ARG A 52 1.01 -8.62 17.13
CA ARG A 52 2.19 -7.79 17.37
C ARG A 52 2.98 -7.49 16.09
N ILE A 53 3.07 -8.46 15.18
CA ILE A 53 3.72 -8.28 13.87
C ILE A 53 2.89 -7.31 13.01
N ILE A 54 1.57 -7.43 13.06
CA ILE A 54 0.66 -6.54 12.35
C ILE A 54 0.80 -5.11 12.89
N ALA A 55 0.69 -4.92 14.21
CA ALA A 55 0.84 -3.65 14.90
C ALA A 55 2.15 -2.94 14.52
N LYS A 56 3.26 -3.68 14.63
CA LYS A 56 4.61 -3.20 14.35
C LYS A 56 4.76 -2.67 12.93
N TYR A 57 4.34 -3.47 11.94
CA TYR A 57 4.57 -3.12 10.54
C TYR A 57 3.46 -2.27 9.92
N SER A 58 2.29 -2.14 10.56
CA SER A 58 1.26 -1.16 10.20
C SER A 58 1.50 0.21 10.82
N GLY A 59 2.34 0.30 11.87
CA GLY A 59 2.60 1.51 12.63
C GLY A 59 1.53 1.84 13.68
N TYR A 60 0.76 0.84 14.12
CA TYR A 60 -0.29 0.97 15.13
C TYR A 60 0.05 0.15 16.38
N GLU A 61 0.93 0.66 17.24
CA GLU A 61 1.49 -0.02 18.42
C GLU A 61 0.78 0.34 19.75
N SER A 62 -0.54 0.49 19.75
CA SER A 62 -1.29 0.70 21.01
C SER A 62 -1.10 -0.48 21.98
N LYS A 63 -1.04 -0.17 23.29
CA LYS A 63 -0.73 -1.13 24.38
C LYS A 63 -1.66 -2.36 24.38
N ASP A 64 -2.92 -2.17 24.00
CA ASP A 64 -3.96 -3.20 23.92
C ASP A 64 -4.25 -3.68 22.48
N HIS A 65 -3.56 -3.11 21.48
CA HIS A 65 -3.79 -3.36 20.07
C HIS A 65 -5.25 -3.13 19.63
N ALA A 66 -5.97 -2.20 20.28
CA ALA A 66 -7.38 -1.93 19.98
C ALA A 66 -7.58 -1.49 18.52
N GLU A 67 -6.75 -0.59 18.01
CA GLU A 67 -6.83 -0.09 16.63
C GLU A 67 -6.56 -1.19 15.60
N VAL A 68 -5.61 -2.08 15.89
CA VAL A 68 -5.31 -3.22 15.03
C VAL A 68 -6.49 -4.18 15.01
N SER A 69 -7.08 -4.47 16.16
CA SER A 69 -8.25 -5.34 16.28
C SER A 69 -9.45 -4.76 15.54
N ALA A 70 -9.69 -3.44 15.67
CA ALA A 70 -10.74 -2.74 14.96
C ALA A 70 -10.54 -2.78 13.44
N GLY A 71 -9.32 -2.51 12.96
CA GLY A 71 -8.99 -2.57 11.53
C GLY A 71 -9.11 -3.98 10.95
N LEU A 72 -8.69 -5.01 11.68
CA LEU A 72 -8.89 -6.41 11.29
C LEU A 72 -10.38 -6.76 11.18
N LYS A 73 -11.18 -6.38 12.17
CA LYS A 73 -12.63 -6.61 12.17
C LYS A 73 -13.31 -5.89 11.00
N GLU A 74 -12.92 -4.66 10.70
CA GLU A 74 -13.44 -3.92 9.55
C GLU A 74 -13.12 -4.61 8.23
N LEU A 75 -11.87 -5.05 8.03
CA LEU A 75 -11.46 -5.77 6.82
C LEU A 75 -12.28 -7.06 6.62
N GLU A 76 -12.68 -7.72 7.71
CA GLU A 76 -13.60 -8.86 7.66
C GLU A 76 -15.03 -8.45 7.29
N ILE A 77 -15.60 -7.43 7.95
CA ILE A 77 -16.94 -6.91 7.68
C ILE A 77 -17.08 -6.41 6.24
N LYS A 78 -16.03 -5.78 5.70
CA LYS A 78 -15.98 -5.30 4.31
C LYS A 78 -15.74 -6.43 3.30
N GLY A 79 -15.64 -7.68 3.76
CA GLY A 79 -15.47 -8.85 2.90
C GLY A 79 -14.11 -8.94 2.23
N LEU A 80 -13.09 -8.22 2.73
CA LEU A 80 -11.73 -8.24 2.16
C LEU A 80 -10.90 -9.42 2.64
N MET A 81 -11.28 -10.00 3.78
CA MET A 81 -10.72 -11.25 4.28
C MET A 81 -11.69 -11.97 5.20
N LYS A 82 -11.39 -13.23 5.52
CA LYS A 82 -11.98 -13.97 6.65
C LYS A 82 -10.94 -14.22 7.72
N ILE A 83 -11.33 -14.14 8.98
CA ILE A 83 -10.44 -14.39 10.11
C ILE A 83 -10.87 -15.70 10.79
N ARG A 84 -9.93 -16.64 10.90
CA ARG A 84 -10.14 -17.88 11.65
C ARG A 84 -9.22 -17.92 12.86
N LYS A 85 -9.79 -18.10 14.04
CA LYS A 85 -9.01 -18.39 15.24
C LYS A 85 -8.54 -19.85 15.23
N CYS A 86 -7.25 -20.05 15.43
CA CYS A 86 -6.59 -21.36 15.54
C CYS A 86 -5.73 -21.35 16.81
N GLY A 87 -6.32 -21.80 17.92
CA GLY A 87 -5.68 -21.72 19.24
C GLY A 87 -5.41 -20.28 19.66
N ARG A 88 -4.13 -19.97 19.92
CA ARG A 88 -3.65 -18.63 20.28
C ARG A 88 -3.35 -17.73 19.06
N HIS A 89 -3.53 -18.26 17.85
CA HIS A 89 -3.19 -17.56 16.62
C HIS A 89 -4.44 -17.29 15.78
N HIS A 90 -4.33 -16.31 14.88
CA HIS A 90 -5.32 -16.06 13.85
C HIS A 90 -4.72 -16.40 12.50
N ILE A 91 -5.53 -16.99 11.63
CA ILE A 91 -5.26 -17.22 10.23
C ILE A 91 -6.18 -16.31 9.43
N TYR A 92 -5.60 -15.56 8.50
CA TYR A 92 -6.27 -14.61 7.66
C TYR A 92 -6.36 -15.17 6.24
N TYR A 93 -7.55 -15.17 5.67
CA TYR A 93 -7.81 -15.64 4.32
C TYR A 93 -8.25 -14.44 3.48
N LEU A 94 -7.36 -13.93 2.63
CA LEU A 94 -7.70 -12.83 1.71
C LEU A 94 -8.79 -13.28 0.76
N SER A 95 -9.86 -12.49 0.69
CA SER A 95 -10.95 -12.70 -0.25
C SER A 95 -10.49 -12.42 -1.67
N GLU A 96 -11.28 -12.90 -2.64
CA GLU A 96 -10.99 -12.74 -4.05
C GLU A 96 -10.72 -11.28 -4.43
N ILE A 97 -11.53 -10.33 -3.95
CA ILE A 97 -11.37 -8.90 -4.28
C ILE A 97 -10.03 -8.30 -3.82
N ALA A 98 -9.47 -8.79 -2.72
CA ALA A 98 -8.20 -8.38 -2.14
C ALA A 98 -7.00 -9.19 -2.68
N ARG A 99 -7.26 -10.19 -3.53
CA ARG A 99 -6.24 -10.95 -4.25
C ARG A 99 -6.09 -10.45 -5.68
N TRP A 100 -4.85 -10.46 -6.15
CA TRP A 100 -4.55 -10.14 -7.53
C TRP A 100 -4.78 -11.35 -8.43
N HIS A 101 -5.31 -11.06 -9.61
CA HIS A 101 -5.53 -12.02 -10.68
C HIS A 101 -4.78 -11.61 -11.93
N ARG A 102 -4.32 -12.60 -12.70
CA ARG A 102 -3.63 -12.35 -13.96
C ARG A 102 -4.52 -11.48 -14.87
N GLY A 103 -3.90 -10.46 -15.49
CA GLY A 103 -4.61 -9.51 -16.36
C GLY A 103 -5.21 -8.29 -15.65
N THR A 104 -5.07 -8.17 -14.33
CA THR A 104 -5.55 -6.99 -13.57
C THR A 104 -4.41 -6.08 -13.13
N SER A 105 -4.69 -4.78 -12.99
CA SER A 105 -3.72 -3.80 -12.47
C SER A 105 -3.52 -3.95 -10.96
N PHE A 106 -2.29 -3.73 -10.50
CA PHE A 106 -1.93 -3.82 -9.08
C PHE A 106 -0.90 -2.77 -8.67
N PHE A 107 -0.87 -2.48 -7.37
CA PHE A 107 0.21 -1.76 -6.72
C PHE A 107 1.18 -2.78 -6.08
N PRO A 108 2.49 -2.72 -6.35
CA PRO A 108 3.45 -3.63 -5.76
C PRO A 108 3.71 -3.27 -4.28
N ILE A 109 3.53 -4.22 -3.37
CA ILE A 109 3.98 -4.10 -1.98
C ILE A 109 5.15 -5.06 -1.78
N LEU A 110 6.32 -4.49 -1.47
CA LEU A 110 7.54 -5.25 -1.21
C LEU A 110 7.68 -5.57 0.27
N LYS A 111 7.80 -6.86 0.57
CA LYS A 111 7.93 -7.32 1.95
C LYS A 111 9.18 -6.76 2.63
N LYS A 112 10.35 -6.82 1.97
CA LYS A 112 11.62 -6.38 2.58
C LYS A 112 11.66 -4.85 2.73
N SER A 113 11.69 -4.13 1.60
CA SER A 113 11.91 -2.67 1.60
C SER A 113 10.74 -1.86 2.19
N MET A 114 9.49 -2.23 1.92
CA MET A 114 8.35 -1.44 2.43
C MET A 114 7.89 -1.88 3.82
N VAL A 115 7.77 -3.18 4.07
CA VAL A 115 7.12 -3.68 5.29
C VAL A 115 8.13 -3.99 6.39
N LEU A 116 9.10 -4.87 6.15
CA LEU A 116 10.05 -5.31 7.17
C LEU A 116 11.08 -4.22 7.56
N ASN A 117 11.40 -3.30 6.64
CA ASN A 117 12.23 -2.12 6.92
C ASN A 117 11.44 -0.93 7.52
N TYR A 118 10.18 -1.14 7.94
CA TYR A 118 9.33 -0.14 8.61
C TYR A 118 8.98 1.11 7.78
N ALA A 119 9.34 1.16 6.50
CA ALA A 119 8.99 2.27 5.63
C ALA A 119 7.48 2.55 5.63
N TRP A 120 6.66 1.51 5.44
CA TRP A 120 5.22 1.60 5.50
C TRP A 120 4.73 2.05 6.88
N ALA A 121 5.31 1.52 7.97
CA ALA A 121 4.93 1.89 9.33
C ALA A 121 5.14 3.40 9.59
N LYS A 122 6.24 3.97 9.08
CA LYS A 122 6.60 5.40 9.21
C LYS A 122 5.69 6.35 8.45
N PHE A 123 4.86 5.86 7.53
CA PHE A 123 3.89 6.70 6.85
C PHE A 123 2.78 7.13 7.81
N ASN A 124 2.44 8.42 7.78
CA ASN A 124 1.23 8.88 8.43
C ASN A 124 -0.01 8.30 7.71
N PRO A 125 -1.20 8.34 8.32
CA PRO A 125 -2.39 7.75 7.72
C PRO A 125 -2.74 8.26 6.31
N SER A 126 -2.58 9.56 6.05
CA SER A 126 -2.88 10.12 4.73
C SER A 126 -1.83 9.74 3.68
N GLU A 127 -0.57 9.55 4.09
CA GLU A 127 0.49 9.03 3.22
C GLU A 127 0.20 7.58 2.80
N LYS A 128 -0.20 6.71 3.75
CA LYS A 128 -0.62 5.33 3.45
C LYS A 128 -1.80 5.29 2.48
N ALA A 129 -2.81 6.12 2.73
CA ALA A 129 -3.99 6.23 1.89
C ALA A 129 -3.64 6.67 0.46
N LEU A 130 -2.81 7.72 0.32
CA LEU A 130 -2.47 8.32 -0.95
C LEU A 130 -1.49 7.47 -1.77
N TYR A 131 -0.50 6.85 -1.14
CA TYR A 131 0.59 6.16 -1.84
C TYR A 131 0.08 5.08 -2.79
N ILE A 132 -0.88 4.26 -2.33
CA ILE A 132 -1.51 3.22 -3.16
C ILE A 132 -2.29 3.83 -4.34
N VAL A 133 -2.95 4.97 -4.11
CA VAL A 133 -3.76 5.66 -5.13
C VAL A 133 -2.88 6.26 -6.22
N LEU A 134 -1.67 6.73 -5.89
CA LEU A 134 -0.71 7.23 -6.86
C LEU A 134 -0.38 6.17 -7.92
N GLY A 135 -0.29 4.89 -7.54
CA GLY A 135 -0.06 3.83 -8.54
C GLY A 135 -1.24 3.55 -9.50
N LEU A 136 -2.42 4.16 -9.31
CA LEU A 136 -3.57 3.94 -10.20
C LEU A 136 -3.36 4.51 -11.61
N LYS A 137 -2.71 5.68 -11.69
CA LYS A 137 -2.44 6.38 -12.95
C LYS A 137 -0.97 6.38 -13.32
N ALA A 138 -0.13 5.81 -12.47
CA ALA A 138 1.26 5.62 -12.80
C ALA A 138 1.41 4.51 -13.86
N LYS A 139 2.06 4.83 -14.97
CA LYS A 139 2.39 3.87 -16.01
C LYS A 139 3.69 3.19 -15.62
N ILE A 140 3.67 1.86 -15.54
CA ILE A 140 4.87 1.02 -15.38
C ILE A 140 5.82 1.16 -16.60
N LYS A 141 5.28 1.60 -17.76
CA LYS A 141 5.98 1.69 -19.05
C LYS A 141 6.54 3.09 -19.38
N ALA A 142 7.20 3.76 -18.47
CA ALA A 142 8.20 4.73 -18.91
C ALA A 142 9.50 3.95 -19.10
N ALA A 143 10.16 4.03 -20.26
CA ALA A 143 11.43 3.33 -20.51
C ALA A 143 12.48 3.57 -19.41
N ARG A 144 12.33 4.65 -18.62
CA ARG A 144 13.14 5.03 -17.45
C ARG A 144 12.89 4.19 -16.18
N ALA A 145 11.72 3.58 -16.02
CA ALA A 145 11.34 2.84 -14.80
C ALA A 145 11.96 1.42 -14.70
N ILE A 146 12.86 1.05 -15.61
CA ILE A 146 13.51 -0.27 -15.61
C ILE A 146 14.96 -0.15 -15.09
N ASP A 147 15.54 1.05 -15.08
CA ASP A 147 16.97 1.24 -14.82
C ASP A 147 17.30 1.95 -13.48
N GLU A 148 16.34 2.52 -12.74
CA GLU A 148 16.61 3.46 -11.61
C GLU A 148 15.79 3.26 -10.31
N ASP A 149 15.35 2.05 -9.94
CA ASP A 149 14.52 1.77 -8.73
C ASP A 149 13.15 2.48 -8.67
N CYS A 150 12.87 3.33 -9.67
CA CYS A 150 11.56 3.87 -10.04
C CYS A 150 10.74 2.77 -10.70
N PHE A 151 9.51 2.50 -10.24
CA PHE A 151 8.67 1.45 -10.83
C PHE A 151 7.49 1.96 -11.65
N ALA A 152 7.14 3.24 -11.52
CA ALA A 152 6.07 3.83 -12.29
C ALA A 152 6.16 5.36 -12.30
N ILE A 153 5.74 5.98 -13.41
CA ILE A 153 5.63 7.43 -13.56
C ILE A 153 4.16 7.80 -13.72
N GLY A 154 3.68 8.75 -12.92
CA GLY A 154 2.30 9.22 -12.92
C GLY A 154 2.19 10.74 -12.97
N GLU A 155 0.98 11.22 -13.19
CA GLU A 155 0.64 12.64 -13.16
C GLU A 155 -0.66 12.83 -12.36
N VAL A 156 -0.68 13.80 -11.45
CA VAL A 156 -1.91 14.21 -10.75
C VAL A 156 -2.62 15.29 -11.55
N SER A 157 -3.41 14.86 -12.54
CA SER A 157 -4.20 15.77 -13.38
C SER A 157 -5.41 16.38 -12.64
N ASP A 158 -5.94 15.71 -11.62
CA ASP A 158 -7.10 16.15 -10.83
C ASP A 158 -6.99 15.73 -9.36
N ILE A 159 -6.56 16.67 -8.52
CA ILE A 159 -6.36 16.45 -7.08
C ILE A 159 -7.65 15.98 -6.39
N ASN A 160 -8.81 16.48 -6.79
CA ASN A 160 -10.08 16.14 -6.14
C ASN A 160 -10.39 14.65 -6.36
N LYS A 161 -10.05 14.11 -7.52
CA LYS A 161 -10.21 12.68 -7.82
C LYS A 161 -9.29 11.80 -6.97
N TYR A 162 -8.03 12.20 -6.79
CA TYR A 162 -7.09 11.49 -5.92
C TYR A 162 -7.52 11.56 -4.44
N CYS A 163 -8.02 12.71 -3.99
CA CYS A 163 -8.61 12.86 -2.65
C CYS A 163 -9.78 11.89 -2.45
N LYS A 164 -10.69 11.82 -3.43
CA LYS A 164 -11.84 10.90 -3.40
C LYS A 164 -11.41 9.43 -3.35
N TRP A 165 -10.43 9.04 -4.16
CA TRP A 165 -9.90 7.67 -4.18
C TRP A 165 -9.14 7.28 -2.91
N ALA A 166 -8.44 8.23 -2.29
CA ALA A 166 -7.72 8.01 -1.05
C ALA A 166 -8.63 8.11 0.20
N GLY A 167 -9.80 8.76 0.09
CA GLY A 167 -10.66 9.04 1.23
C GLY A 167 -10.09 10.13 2.15
N ILE A 168 -9.39 11.12 1.57
CA ILE A 168 -8.72 12.19 2.34
C ILE A 168 -9.15 13.58 1.87
N SER A 169 -8.98 14.59 2.74
CA SER A 169 -9.19 15.98 2.37
C SER A 169 -8.09 16.51 1.45
N ARG A 170 -8.36 17.61 0.74
CA ARG A 170 -7.35 18.31 -0.08
C ARG A 170 -6.16 18.82 0.73
N LYS A 171 -6.39 19.30 1.96
CA LYS A 171 -5.31 19.69 2.88
C LYS A 171 -4.44 18.49 3.26
N SER A 172 -5.06 17.34 3.53
CA SER A 172 -4.36 16.09 3.80
C SER A 172 -3.58 15.59 2.60
N PHE A 173 -4.13 15.75 1.39
CA PHE A 173 -3.43 15.42 0.14
C PHE A 173 -2.10 16.14 0.03
N TYR A 174 -2.07 17.48 0.15
CA TYR A 174 -0.83 18.24 0.01
C TYR A 174 0.22 17.84 1.05
N ARG A 175 -0.21 17.63 2.29
CA ARG A 175 0.67 17.18 3.38
C ARG A 175 1.21 15.77 3.12
N ALA A 176 0.36 14.86 2.67
CA ALA A 176 0.75 13.49 2.35
C ALA A 176 1.70 13.44 1.15
N TYR A 177 1.41 14.19 0.09
CA TYR A 177 2.23 14.27 -1.10
C TYR A 177 3.64 14.80 -0.76
N ALA A 178 3.74 15.95 -0.10
CA ALA A 178 5.02 16.49 0.36
C ALA A 178 5.76 15.53 1.32
N GLY A 179 5.01 14.84 2.19
CA GLY A 179 5.56 13.86 3.11
C GLY A 179 6.12 12.61 2.43
N LEU A 180 5.49 12.13 1.36
CA LEU A 180 5.98 11.04 0.51
C LEU A 180 7.21 11.49 -0.29
N THR A 181 7.23 12.72 -0.80
CA THR A 181 8.39 13.31 -1.49
C THR A 181 9.59 13.41 -0.55
N LYS A 182 9.40 13.94 0.66
CA LYS A 182 10.46 14.05 1.67
C LYS A 182 11.00 12.68 2.12
N LYS A 183 10.15 11.66 2.17
CA LYS A 183 10.56 10.27 2.47
C LYS A 183 11.10 9.53 1.26
N ILE A 184 11.18 10.20 0.10
CA ILE A 184 11.81 9.69 -1.11
C ILE A 184 11.07 8.48 -1.70
N PHE A 185 9.76 8.38 -1.45
CA PHE A 185 8.90 7.36 -2.07
C PHE A 185 8.26 7.85 -3.37
N ILE A 186 8.21 9.17 -3.53
CA ILE A 186 7.95 9.81 -4.80
C ILE A 186 8.99 10.89 -5.05
N ALA A 187 9.31 11.17 -6.31
CA ALA A 187 10.05 12.37 -6.70
C ALA A 187 9.19 13.17 -7.66
N GLU A 188 9.07 14.48 -7.43
CA GLU A 188 8.43 15.39 -8.37
C GLU A 188 9.38 15.71 -9.51
N ASP A 189 8.85 15.80 -10.73
CA ASP A 189 9.56 16.36 -11.87
C ASP A 189 9.84 17.85 -11.61
N PHE A 190 11.10 18.25 -11.70
CA PHE A 190 11.54 19.63 -11.48
C PHE A 190 10.83 20.63 -12.39
N ASP A 191 10.50 20.23 -13.61
CA ASP A 191 9.89 21.11 -14.62
C ASP A 191 8.36 21.02 -14.64
N ARG A 192 7.78 19.98 -13.99
CA ARG A 192 6.35 19.67 -14.09
C ARG A 192 5.74 19.32 -12.75
N LYS A 193 5.02 20.30 -12.19
CA LYS A 193 4.28 20.12 -10.93
C LYS A 193 3.32 18.93 -11.00
N TYR A 194 3.41 18.04 -10.03
CA TYR A 194 2.62 16.82 -9.89
C TYR A 194 2.80 15.74 -10.97
N VAL A 195 3.84 15.82 -11.78
CA VAL A 195 4.40 14.64 -12.42
C VAL A 195 5.33 14.00 -11.40
N TYR A 196 5.20 12.70 -11.18
CA TYR A 196 5.97 12.00 -10.17
C TYR A 196 6.41 10.62 -10.60
N GLU A 197 7.57 10.25 -10.07
CA GLU A 197 8.12 8.91 -10.13
C GLU A 197 7.84 8.23 -8.79
N ILE A 198 7.43 6.96 -8.80
CA ILE A 198 7.22 6.18 -7.58
C ILE A 198 8.39 5.22 -7.42
N PHE A 199 9.03 5.26 -6.26
CA PHE A 199 10.21 4.44 -5.95
C PHE A 199 9.84 3.29 -5.01
N ILE A 200 10.50 2.16 -5.23
CA ILE A 200 10.35 0.97 -4.38
C ILE A 200 11.31 1.02 -3.19
N GLU A 201 12.48 1.61 -3.41
CA GLU A 201 13.59 1.76 -2.50
C GLU A 201 14.43 2.89 -3.10
N LYS A 202 14.39 4.09 -2.52
CA LYS A 202 15.54 4.97 -2.66
C LYS A 202 16.29 4.78 -1.37
N ASP A 203 17.42 4.09 -1.44
CA ASP A 203 18.35 4.00 -0.31
C ASP A 203 18.55 5.42 0.20
N PRO A 204 18.18 5.75 1.45
CA PRO A 204 18.38 7.08 1.98
C PRO A 204 19.83 7.23 2.44
N PHE A 205 20.80 6.80 1.63
CA PHE A 205 22.22 6.56 1.94
C PHE A 205 22.52 5.24 2.66
#